data_AF-A0A9E0DBW7-F1
#
_entry.id   AF-A0A9E0DBW7-F1
#
_cell.length_a   1.000
_cell.length_b   1.000
_cell.length_c   1.000
_cell.angle_alpha   90.00
_cell.angle_beta   90.00
_cell.angle_gamma   90.00
#
_symmetry.space_group_name_H-M   'P 1'
#
loop_
_entity.id
_entity.type
_entity.pdbx_description
1 polymer ?
#
loop_
_entity_poly.entity_id
_entity_poly.type
_entity_poly.pdbx_seq_one_letter_code
_entity_poly.pdbx_strand_id
1 'polypeptide(L)'
;MPYAFFHERFPAISAKETRTLTAFNLPNLPAGEYGLFEMYCNEPGCDCRRVLFNVIEENSLDVKAVIGYGWESHAFYAHWLGRDDPEDILEMQGPALNLMSHQSPLAPALLKMMPAILSDTAYVERIKRHYAMFRTAIEQEAGKQIRARSLTKLAEKRPKRPKPTKQKKSRRQKKK
;
A
#
# COMPACT_ATOMS: atom_id res chain seq x y z
N MET A 1 8.85 -4.43 4.47
CA MET A 1 7.48 -3.92 4.23
C MET A 1 7.48 -2.87 3.14
N PRO A 2 7.17 -3.26 1.89
CA PRO A 2 6.95 -2.30 0.83
C PRO A 2 5.68 -1.48 1.12
N TYR A 3 5.68 -0.23 0.66
CA TYR A 3 4.53 0.66 0.68
C TYR A 3 4.25 1.11 -0.76
N ALA A 4 2.98 1.33 -1.08
CA ALA A 4 2.59 1.87 -2.37
C ALA A 4 1.49 2.93 -2.19
N PHE A 5 1.39 3.83 -3.17
CA PHE A 5 0.47 4.94 -3.12
C PHE A 5 -0.98 4.49 -3.26
N PHE A 6 -1.86 5.10 -2.47
CA PHE A 6 -3.30 4.87 -2.57
C PHE A 6 -3.85 5.31 -3.92
N HIS A 7 -3.39 6.46 -4.44
CA HIS A 7 -3.86 7.04 -5.70
C HIS A 7 -3.55 6.18 -6.93
N GLU A 8 -2.50 5.36 -6.90
CA GLU A 8 -2.19 4.42 -7.99
C GLU A 8 -3.28 3.36 -8.18
N ARG A 9 -3.96 2.97 -7.09
CA ARG A 9 -5.03 1.97 -7.11
C ARG A 9 -6.42 2.57 -7.15
N PHE A 10 -6.61 3.73 -6.52
CA PHE A 10 -7.91 4.39 -6.38
C PHE A 10 -7.88 5.85 -6.85
N PRO A 11 -7.49 6.14 -8.11
CA PRO A 11 -7.23 7.49 -8.59
C PRO A 11 -8.46 8.42 -8.50
N ALA A 12 -9.65 7.89 -8.77
CA ALA A 12 -10.89 8.68 -8.72
C ALA A 12 -11.28 9.09 -7.30
N ILE A 13 -10.89 8.29 -6.30
CA ILE A 13 -11.17 8.56 -4.89
C ILE A 13 -10.11 9.51 -4.34
N SER A 14 -8.83 9.24 -4.59
CA SER A 14 -7.74 10.14 -4.18
C SER A 14 -7.92 11.55 -4.73
N ALA A 15 -8.33 11.69 -6.00
CA ALA A 15 -8.57 13.01 -6.61
C ALA A 15 -9.62 13.85 -5.86
N LYS A 16 -10.53 13.21 -5.11
CA LYS A 16 -11.60 13.89 -4.35
C LYS A 16 -11.30 14.00 -2.87
N GLU A 17 -10.48 13.09 -2.34
CA GLU A 17 -10.40 12.83 -0.90
C GLU A 17 -9.00 13.02 -0.31
N THR A 18 -7.97 13.22 -1.15
CA THR A 18 -6.64 13.63 -0.70
C THR A 18 -6.75 14.96 0.04
N ARG A 19 -6.24 14.99 1.28
CA ARG A 19 -6.27 16.17 2.12
C ARG A 19 -5.12 17.11 1.75
N THR A 20 -5.43 18.39 1.69
CA THR A 20 -4.44 19.45 1.57
C THR A 20 -4.31 20.20 2.89
N LEU A 21 -3.08 20.57 3.22
CA LEU A 21 -2.68 21.45 4.29
C LEU A 21 -2.43 22.84 3.73
N THR A 22 -3.02 23.87 4.32
CA THR A 22 -2.70 25.25 3.96
C THR A 22 -1.84 25.87 5.05
N ALA A 23 -0.61 26.25 4.71
CA ALA A 23 0.29 26.97 5.61
C ALA A 23 0.13 28.48 5.41
N PHE A 24 -0.16 29.21 6.49
CA PHE A 24 -0.23 30.67 6.48
C PHE A 24 0.91 31.24 7.32
N ASN A 25 1.99 31.65 6.66
CA ASN A 25 3.09 32.40 7.27
C ASN A 25 3.64 31.79 8.57
N LEU A 26 3.90 30.47 8.56
CA LEU A 26 4.42 29.74 9.71
C LEU A 26 5.95 29.86 9.75
N PRO A 27 6.56 29.94 10.96
CA PRO A 27 8.02 29.91 11.07
C PRO A 27 8.60 28.64 10.43
N ASN A 28 9.53 28.83 9.48
CA ASN A 28 10.21 27.75 8.76
C ASN A 28 9.30 26.86 7.88
N LEU A 29 8.10 27.33 7.52
CA LEU A 29 7.26 26.69 6.53
C LEU A 29 6.68 27.76 5.59
N PRO A 30 7.08 27.78 4.29
CA PRO A 30 6.54 28.71 3.33
C PRO A 30 5.02 28.69 3.29
N ALA A 31 4.42 29.84 2.97
CA ALA A 31 3.00 29.90 2.71
C ALA A 31 2.69 29.12 1.43
N GLY A 32 1.65 28.29 1.46
CA GLY A 32 1.28 27.45 0.33
C GLY A 32 0.42 26.25 0.72
N GLU A 33 0.13 25.44 -0.29
CA GLU A 33 -0.63 24.21 -0.15
C GLU A 33 0.30 22.98 -0.18
N TYR A 34 0.06 22.06 0.75
CA TYR A 34 0.82 20.83 0.92
C TYR A 34 -0.14 19.62 0.89
N GLY A 35 -0.07 18.81 -0.15
CA GLY A 35 -0.88 17.60 -0.29
C GLY A 35 -0.38 16.46 0.59
N LEU A 36 -1.30 15.78 1.28
CA LEU A 36 -1.04 14.59 2.09
C LEU A 36 -1.32 13.32 1.27
N PHE A 37 -0.32 12.84 0.52
CA PHE A 37 -0.45 11.65 -0.29
C PHE A 37 -0.26 10.39 0.53
N GLU A 38 -1.32 9.59 0.63
CA GLU A 38 -1.34 8.37 1.43
C GLU A 38 -0.59 7.22 0.74
N MET A 39 0.31 6.58 1.48
CA MET A 39 0.88 5.29 1.16
C MET A 39 0.50 4.25 2.21
N TYR A 40 0.23 3.04 1.76
CA TYR A 40 -0.13 1.90 2.60
C TYR A 40 0.75 0.69 2.31
N CYS A 41 0.94 -0.16 3.32
CA CYS A 41 1.68 -1.41 3.17
C CYS A 41 0.99 -2.30 2.12
N ASN A 42 1.74 -2.75 1.11
CA ASN A 42 1.26 -3.63 0.04
C ASN A 42 1.76 -5.09 0.18
N GLU A 43 2.24 -5.46 1.36
CA GLU A 43 2.59 -6.84 1.70
C GLU A 43 1.32 -7.67 1.99
N PRO A 44 1.04 -8.78 1.29
CA PRO A 44 -0.11 -9.65 1.57
C PRO A 44 -0.07 -10.19 3.00
N GLY A 45 -1.23 -10.24 3.67
CA GLY A 45 -1.37 -10.71 5.05
C GLY A 45 -0.96 -9.71 6.15
N CYS A 46 -0.39 -8.55 5.80
CA CYS A 46 -0.01 -7.52 6.78
C CYS A 46 -1.20 -6.67 7.24
N ASP A 47 -1.44 -6.58 8.56
CA ASP A 47 -2.43 -5.67 9.17
C ASP A 47 -1.74 -4.60 10.03
N CYS A 48 -0.78 -3.85 9.46
CA CYS A 48 -0.01 -2.86 10.22
C CYS A 48 -0.80 -1.63 10.68
N ARG A 49 -2.02 -1.41 10.16
CA ARG A 49 -2.93 -0.29 10.54
C ARG A 49 -2.25 1.09 10.64
N ARG A 50 -1.40 1.37 9.66
CA ARG A 50 -0.57 2.57 9.57
C ARG A 50 -0.62 3.16 8.16
N VAL A 51 -0.59 4.49 8.09
CA VAL A 51 -0.41 5.27 6.86
C VAL A 51 0.95 5.97 6.89
N LEU A 52 1.58 6.10 5.72
CA LEU A 52 2.67 7.05 5.51
C LEU A 52 2.16 8.17 4.61
N PHE A 53 2.19 9.41 5.10
CA PHE A 53 1.89 10.59 4.31
C PHE A 53 3.16 11.08 3.62
N ASN A 54 3.17 11.08 2.30
CA ASN A 54 4.12 11.84 1.52
C ASN A 54 3.57 13.25 1.36
N VAL A 55 4.23 14.20 2.02
CA VAL A 55 3.83 15.59 1.99
C VAL A 55 4.53 16.27 0.84
N ILE A 56 3.74 16.73 -0.13
CA ILE A 56 4.24 17.36 -1.37
C ILE A 56 3.66 18.76 -1.45
N GLU A 57 4.50 19.74 -1.74
CA GLU A 57 4.09 21.13 -1.99
C GLU A 57 3.46 21.25 -3.38
N GLU A 58 2.36 21.98 -3.53
CA GLU A 58 1.56 22.05 -4.78
C GLU A 58 2.40 22.37 -6.03
N ASN A 59 3.38 23.27 -5.91
CA ASN A 59 4.24 23.71 -7.01
C ASN A 59 5.54 22.89 -7.15
N SER A 60 5.61 21.72 -6.51
CA SER A 60 6.78 20.85 -6.49
C SER A 60 6.37 19.40 -6.69
N LEU A 61 7.26 18.61 -7.28
CA LEU A 61 7.12 17.15 -7.30
C LEU A 61 7.95 16.47 -6.20
N ASP A 62 8.67 17.26 -5.40
CA ASP A 62 9.57 16.75 -4.38
C ASP A 62 8.80 16.49 -3.08
N VAL A 63 9.02 15.30 -2.52
CA VAL A 63 8.53 14.96 -1.19
C VAL A 63 9.26 15.81 -0.15
N LYS A 64 8.51 16.66 0.55
CA LYS A 64 9.03 17.55 1.60
C LYS A 64 9.14 16.85 2.94
N ALA A 65 8.23 15.91 3.21
CA ALA A 65 8.28 15.07 4.39
C ALA A 65 7.61 13.72 4.15
N VAL A 66 8.09 12.68 4.84
CA VAL A 66 7.35 11.42 4.99
C VAL A 66 7.00 11.24 6.46
N ILE A 67 5.71 11.26 6.76
CA ILE A 67 5.19 11.20 8.13
C ILE A 67 4.35 9.94 8.31
N GLY A 68 4.74 9.10 9.27
CA GLY A 68 3.96 7.92 9.65
C GLY A 68 2.93 8.23 10.72
N TYR A 69 1.75 7.65 10.59
CA TYR A 69 0.68 7.71 11.59
C TYR A 69 -0.04 6.36 11.68
N GLY A 70 -0.16 5.85 12.88
CA GLY A 70 -0.85 4.63 13.22
C GLY A 70 -1.94 4.90 14.25
N TRP A 71 -3.12 4.31 14.05
CA TRP A 71 -4.30 4.63 14.88
C TRP A 71 -4.60 3.60 15.97
N GLU A 72 -3.74 2.61 16.14
CA GLU A 72 -3.91 1.55 17.13
C GLU A 72 -3.19 1.83 18.45
N SER A 73 -3.56 1.04 19.45
CA SER A 73 -3.01 1.13 20.80
C SER A 73 -1.54 0.67 20.89
N HIS A 74 -0.88 1.05 21.98
CA HIS A 74 0.44 0.56 22.36
C HIS A 74 0.49 -0.98 22.33
N ALA A 75 -0.48 -1.64 22.98
CA ALA A 75 -0.56 -3.09 23.05
C ALA A 75 -0.71 -3.76 21.68
N PHE A 76 -1.46 -3.13 20.76
CA PHE A 76 -1.57 -3.63 19.38
C PHE A 76 -0.20 -3.63 18.70
N TYR A 77 0.52 -2.51 18.76
CA TYR A 77 1.82 -2.39 18.10
C TYR A 77 2.90 -3.25 18.77
N ALA A 78 2.88 -3.39 20.10
CA ALA A 78 3.76 -4.32 20.80
C ALA A 78 3.56 -5.76 20.31
N HIS A 79 2.29 -6.18 20.20
CA HIS A 79 1.94 -7.51 19.67
C HIS A 79 2.34 -7.67 18.21
N TRP A 80 2.02 -6.69 17.37
CA TRP A 80 2.28 -6.72 15.94
C TRP A 80 3.79 -6.71 15.62
N LEU A 81 4.60 -5.93 16.36
CA LEU A 81 6.06 -5.91 16.25
C LEU A 81 6.70 -7.19 16.82
N GLY A 82 6.00 -7.91 17.69
CA GLY A 82 6.55 -9.04 18.45
C GLY A 82 7.49 -8.64 19.57
N ARG A 83 7.48 -7.36 19.98
CA ARG A 83 8.32 -6.79 21.04
C ARG A 83 7.69 -5.52 21.61
N ASP A 84 7.94 -5.27 22.88
CA ASP A 84 7.41 -4.13 23.63
C ASP A 84 8.50 -3.07 23.85
N ASP A 85 8.95 -2.46 22.73
CA ASP A 85 9.93 -1.37 22.76
C ASP A 85 9.20 -0.01 22.67
N PRO A 86 9.29 0.86 23.68
CA PRO A 86 8.55 2.12 23.70
C PRO A 86 8.90 3.08 22.56
N GLU A 87 10.14 3.14 22.12
CA GLU A 87 10.57 4.08 21.07
C GLU A 87 10.00 3.66 19.72
N ASP A 88 10.12 2.38 19.39
CA ASP A 88 9.55 1.81 18.17
C ASP A 88 8.03 1.92 18.13
N ILE A 89 7.36 1.72 19.28
CA ILE A 89 5.90 1.81 19.31
C ILE A 89 5.44 3.27 19.19
N LEU A 90 6.11 4.22 19.83
CA LEU A 90 5.83 5.64 19.63
C LEU A 90 6.02 6.05 18.17
N GLU A 91 7.05 5.55 17.48
CA GLU A 91 7.20 5.76 16.05
C GLU A 91 6.03 5.16 15.26
N MET A 92 5.58 3.94 15.60
CA MET A 92 4.46 3.24 14.96
C MET A 92 3.10 3.91 15.19
N GLN A 93 2.88 4.56 16.33
CA GLN A 93 1.69 5.37 16.58
C GLN A 93 1.76 6.72 15.87
N GLY A 94 2.90 7.40 15.97
CA GLY A 94 3.07 8.72 15.40
C GLY A 94 2.04 9.76 15.90
N PRO A 95 1.87 10.89 15.20
CA PRO A 95 2.58 11.26 13.97
C PRO A 95 4.09 11.37 14.22
N ALA A 96 4.91 10.74 13.38
CA ALA A 96 6.37 10.77 13.48
C ALA A 96 7.00 10.84 12.08
N LEU A 97 8.17 11.46 11.95
CA LEU A 97 8.93 11.39 10.69
C LEU A 97 9.37 9.95 10.47
N ASN A 98 9.11 9.41 9.28
CA ASN A 98 9.58 8.08 8.92
C ASN A 98 11.12 8.11 8.77
N LEU A 99 11.82 7.44 9.68
CA LEU A 99 13.29 7.48 9.81
C LEU A 99 14.03 7.04 8.54
N MET A 100 13.45 6.09 7.80
CA MET A 100 14.06 5.51 6.60
C MET A 100 13.76 6.30 5.31
N SER A 101 13.07 7.43 5.41
CA SER A 101 12.73 8.27 4.26
C SER A 101 13.57 9.53 4.18
N HIS A 102 13.74 10.04 2.97
CA HIS A 102 14.26 11.38 2.77
C HIS A 102 13.34 12.42 3.41
N GLN A 103 13.92 13.42 4.07
CA GLN A 103 13.21 14.53 4.70
C GLN A 103 13.84 15.85 4.25
N SER A 104 13.02 16.82 3.88
CA SER A 104 13.50 18.18 3.59
C SER A 104 13.67 18.98 4.89
N PRO A 105 14.32 20.16 4.84
CA PRO A 105 14.36 21.08 5.99
C PRO A 105 12.97 21.53 6.49
N LEU A 106 11.92 21.39 5.68
CA LEU A 106 10.54 21.71 6.06
C LEU A 106 9.88 20.63 6.92
N ALA A 107 10.43 19.41 6.95
CA ALA A 107 9.79 18.26 7.58
C ALA A 107 9.46 18.46 9.08
N PRO A 108 10.32 19.07 9.91
CA PRO A 108 9.96 19.35 11.30
C PRO A 108 8.79 20.31 11.45
N ALA A 109 8.65 21.30 10.55
CA ALA A 109 7.54 22.24 10.58
C ALA A 109 6.23 21.59 10.11
N LEU A 110 6.30 20.76 9.07
CA LEU A 110 5.16 19.97 8.59
C LEU A 110 4.67 18.97 9.64
N LEU A 111 5.59 18.29 10.34
CA LEU A 111 5.23 17.36 11.42
C LEU A 111 4.43 18.07 12.53
N LYS A 112 4.82 19.29 12.90
CA LYS A 112 4.13 20.07 13.94
C LYS A 112 2.68 20.40 13.60
N MET A 113 2.29 20.36 12.33
CA MET A 113 0.90 20.60 11.91
C MET A 113 0.03 19.35 12.08
N MET A 114 0.61 18.15 12.08
CA MET A 114 -0.12 16.89 12.06
C MET A 114 -1.08 16.68 13.23
N PRO A 115 -0.76 17.02 14.49
CA PRO A 115 -1.69 16.84 15.60
C PRO A 115 -3.03 17.59 15.40
N ALA A 116 -2.99 18.79 14.83
CA ALA A 116 -4.20 19.57 14.56
C ALA A 116 -5.03 19.01 13.39
N ILE A 117 -4.40 18.32 12.45
CA ILE A 117 -5.08 17.66 11.33
C ILE A 117 -5.70 16.34 11.78
N LEU A 118 -4.97 15.58 12.60
CA LEU A 118 -5.37 14.27 13.08
C LEU A 118 -6.38 14.34 14.24
N SER A 119 -6.67 15.52 14.76
CA SER A 119 -7.80 15.74 15.68
C SER A 119 -9.16 15.75 14.95
N ASP A 120 -9.17 15.90 13.61
CA ASP A 120 -10.36 15.71 12.79
C ASP A 120 -10.68 14.21 12.68
N THR A 121 -11.64 13.78 13.50
CA THR A 121 -12.06 12.37 13.55
C THR A 121 -12.63 11.90 12.21
N ALA A 122 -13.30 12.76 11.44
CA ALA A 122 -13.81 12.40 10.13
C ALA A 122 -12.67 12.17 9.12
N TYR A 123 -11.55 12.87 9.27
CA TYR A 123 -10.35 12.58 8.49
C TYR A 123 -9.69 11.26 8.92
N VAL A 124 -9.56 11.01 10.22
CA VAL A 124 -9.00 9.74 10.72
C VAL A 124 -9.82 8.54 10.26
N GLU A 125 -11.16 8.61 10.32
CA GLU A 125 -12.02 7.53 9.81
C GLU A 125 -11.92 7.36 8.29
N ARG A 126 -11.67 8.45 7.54
CA ARG A 126 -11.40 8.38 6.11
C ARG A 126 -10.09 7.65 5.80
N ILE A 127 -9.02 7.93 6.56
CA ILE A 127 -7.74 7.21 6.45
C ILE A 127 -7.95 5.71 6.71
N LYS A 128 -8.68 5.35 7.78
CA LYS A 128 -8.98 3.94 8.09
C LYS A 128 -9.79 3.26 6.98
N ARG A 129 -10.76 3.97 6.38
CA ARG A 129 -11.51 3.47 5.22
C ARG A 129 -10.59 3.23 4.02
N HIS A 130 -9.73 4.19 3.69
CA HIS A 130 -8.76 4.03 2.60
C HIS A 130 -7.83 2.84 2.83
N TYR A 131 -7.34 2.66 4.06
CA TYR A 131 -6.57 1.49 4.45
C TYR A 131 -7.33 0.18 4.19
N ALA A 132 -8.57 0.07 4.68
CA ALA A 132 -9.38 -1.14 4.49
C ALA A 132 -9.63 -1.46 3.00
N MET A 133 -9.90 -0.43 2.19
CA MET A 133 -10.03 -0.55 0.73
C MET A 133 -8.75 -1.07 0.09
N PHE A 134 -7.60 -0.49 0.49
CA PHE A 134 -6.29 -0.86 -0.02
C PHE A 134 -5.94 -2.31 0.36
N ARG A 135 -6.12 -2.69 1.62
CA ARG A 135 -5.90 -4.07 2.09
C ARG A 135 -6.75 -5.07 1.33
N THR A 136 -8.04 -4.77 1.14
CA THR A 136 -8.94 -5.61 0.36
C THR A 136 -8.42 -5.85 -1.06
N ALA A 137 -7.93 -4.80 -1.73
CA ALA A 137 -7.36 -4.92 -3.07
C ALA A 137 -6.09 -5.79 -3.09
N ILE A 138 -5.18 -5.61 -2.13
CA ILE A 138 -3.95 -6.40 -2.01
C ILE A 138 -4.25 -7.90 -1.81
N GLU A 139 -5.17 -8.23 -0.90
CA GLU A 139 -5.52 -9.64 -0.65
C GLU A 139 -6.21 -10.29 -1.84
N GLN A 140 -7.08 -9.56 -2.54
CA GLN A 140 -7.71 -10.06 -3.77
C GLN A 140 -6.69 -10.34 -4.87
N GLU A 141 -5.71 -9.46 -5.04
CA GLU A 141 -4.65 -9.64 -6.03
C GLU A 141 -3.78 -10.85 -5.68
N ALA A 142 -3.34 -10.98 -4.43
CA ALA A 142 -2.57 -12.14 -3.96
C ALA A 142 -3.35 -13.45 -4.17
N GLY A 143 -4.65 -13.47 -3.83
CA GLY A 143 -5.52 -14.63 -4.04
C GLY A 143 -5.66 -15.03 -5.52
N LYS A 144 -5.78 -14.05 -6.43
CA LYS A 144 -5.81 -14.30 -7.88
C LYS A 144 -4.49 -14.89 -8.37
N GLN A 145 -3.35 -14.36 -7.91
CA GLN A 145 -2.02 -14.86 -8.29
C GLN A 145 -1.79 -16.30 -7.82
N ILE A 146 -2.20 -16.65 -6.60
CA ILE A 146 -2.11 -18.03 -6.07
C ILE A 146 -2.97 -18.98 -6.91
N ARG A 147 -4.21 -18.60 -7.24
CA ARG A 147 -5.10 -19.42 -8.08
C ARG A 147 -4.51 -19.64 -9.48
N ALA A 148 -3.98 -18.58 -10.11
CA ALA A 148 -3.35 -18.69 -11.42
C ALA A 148 -2.15 -19.65 -11.41
N ARG A 149 -1.27 -19.54 -10.40
CA ARG A 149 -0.11 -20.45 -10.23
C ARG A 149 -0.52 -21.90 -9.99
N SER A 150 -1.62 -22.13 -9.27
CA SER A 150 -2.13 -23.49 -9.04
C SER A 150 -2.71 -24.09 -10.33
N LEU A 151 -3.42 -23.29 -11.13
CA LEU A 151 -3.96 -23.72 -12.42
C LEU A 151 -2.86 -24.05 -13.43
N THR A 152 -1.79 -23.25 -13.50
CA THR A 152 -0.64 -23.54 -14.38
C THR A 152 0.06 -24.84 -13.96
N LYS A 153 0.34 -25.01 -12.66
CA LYS A 153 0.91 -26.27 -12.13
C LYS A 153 0.02 -27.50 -12.44
N LEU A 154 -1.30 -27.35 -12.37
CA LEU A 154 -2.23 -28.44 -12.70
C LEU A 154 -2.24 -28.75 -14.20
N ALA A 155 -2.13 -27.74 -15.05
CA ALA A 155 -2.04 -27.90 -16.50
C ALA A 155 -0.73 -28.59 -16.94
N GLU A 156 0.39 -28.28 -16.29
CA GLU A 156 1.69 -28.93 -16.54
C GLU A 156 1.72 -30.40 -16.14
N LYS A 157 0.99 -30.77 -15.07
CA LYS A 157 0.87 -32.17 -14.59
C LYS A 157 -0.09 -33.02 -15.42
N ARG A 158 -0.84 -32.43 -16.36
CA ARG A 158 -1.83 -33.17 -17.17
C ARG A 158 -1.11 -34.04 -18.21
N PRO A 159 -1.38 -35.36 -18.27
CA PRO A 159 -0.70 -36.24 -19.23
C PRO A 159 -0.98 -35.79 -20.68
N LYS A 160 0.08 -35.71 -21.50
CA LYS A 160 -0.05 -35.34 -22.91
C LYS A 160 -0.99 -36.33 -23.60
N ARG A 161 -2.03 -35.81 -24.24
CA ARG A 161 -3.01 -36.62 -24.98
C ARG A 161 -2.26 -37.47 -26.02
N PRO A 162 -2.43 -38.80 -26.02
CA PRO A 162 -1.74 -39.65 -26.99
C PRO A 162 -2.12 -39.23 -28.40
N LYS A 163 -1.11 -39.09 -29.29
CA LYS A 163 -1.33 -38.74 -30.69
C LYS A 163 -2.21 -39.80 -31.35
N PRO A 164 -3.21 -39.42 -32.17
CA PRO A 164 -4.05 -40.40 -32.85
C PRO A 164 -3.19 -41.28 -33.75
N THR A 165 -3.19 -42.58 -33.48
CA THR A 165 -2.46 -43.59 -34.24
C THR A 165 -3.06 -43.66 -35.65
N LYS A 166 -2.25 -43.36 -36.67
CA LYS A 166 -2.64 -43.53 -38.07
C LYS A 166 -2.95 -45.01 -38.32
N GLN A 167 -4.22 -45.37 -38.45
CA GLN A 167 -4.63 -46.69 -38.92
C GLN A 167 -4.03 -46.94 -40.31
N LYS A 168 -3.08 -47.87 -40.40
CA LYS A 168 -2.58 -48.41 -41.68
C LYS A 168 -3.73 -49.15 -42.37
N LYS A 169 -4.28 -48.57 -43.43
CA LYS A 169 -5.18 -49.27 -44.36
C LYS A 169 -4.44 -50.48 -44.94
N SER A 170 -4.95 -51.69 -44.69
CA SER A 170 -4.42 -52.93 -45.25
C SER A 170 -4.70 -52.97 -46.75
N ARG A 171 -3.63 -53.08 -47.56
CA ARG A 171 -3.73 -53.41 -48.98
C ARG A 171 -3.92 -54.92 -49.10
N ARG A 172 -5.14 -55.37 -49.41
CA ARG A 172 -5.40 -56.70 -49.97
C ARG A 172 -4.68 -56.79 -51.33
N GLN A 173 -3.65 -57.64 -51.44
CA GLN A 173 -3.16 -58.10 -52.73
C GLN A 173 -3.91 -59.38 -53.13
N LYS A 174 -4.69 -59.28 -54.20
CA LYS A 174 -5.09 -60.41 -55.06
C LYS A 174 -3.90 -60.77 -55.96
N LYS A 175 -3.66 -62.07 -56.15
CA LYS A 175 -2.98 -62.80 -57.27
C LYS A 175 -2.25 -64.02 -56.66
N LYS A 176 -2.35 -65.25 -57.14
CA LYS A 176 -2.96 -65.87 -58.32
C LYS A 176 -3.54 -67.23 -57.90
#